data_AF-A0AAE1URG5-F1
#
_entry.id   AF-A0AAE1URG5-F1
#
_cell.length_a   1.000
_cell.length_b   1.000
_cell.length_c   1.000
_cell.angle_alpha   90.00
_cell.angle_beta   90.00
_cell.angle_gamma   90.00
#
_symmetry.space_group_name_H-M   'P 1'
#
loop_
_entity.id
_entity.type
_entity.pdbx_description
1 polymer ?
#
loop_
_entity_poly.entity_id
_entity_poly.type
_entity_poly.pdbx_seq_one_letter_code
_entity_poly.pdbx_strand_id
1 'polypeptide(L)'
;MSKKRTYSEAYLDFGFTFVVNNGEHLPQCVICTKTLGNGSMKPFQLKQHLQGCHHELQNKDREYFKLKQNYLNKTRLDSTGTFRQQTDAIVKASYEVSYNIAREKKPHP
;
A
#
# COMPACT_ATOMS: atom_id res chain seq x y z
N MET A 1 7.05 -23.28 -18.99
CA MET A 1 7.03 -21.82 -18.74
C MET A 1 5.78 -21.48 -17.95
N SER A 2 5.93 -21.00 -16.72
CA SER A 2 4.78 -20.63 -15.88
C SER A 2 4.08 -19.42 -16.48
N LYS A 3 2.78 -19.53 -16.79
CA LYS A 3 1.97 -18.41 -17.26
C LYS A 3 2.05 -17.27 -16.24
N LYS A 4 2.69 -16.16 -16.61
CA LYS A 4 2.67 -14.92 -15.82
C LYS A 4 1.21 -14.51 -15.65
N ARG A 5 0.71 -14.45 -14.41
CA ARG A 5 -0.65 -14.01 -14.15
C ARG A 5 -0.70 -12.50 -14.32
N THR A 6 -1.40 -12.07 -15.36
CA THR A 6 -1.75 -10.67 -15.55
C THR A 6 -2.83 -10.29 -14.55
N TYR A 7 -2.83 -9.03 -14.12
CA TYR A 7 -3.87 -8.51 -13.24
C TYR A 7 -5.25 -8.58 -13.95
N SER A 8 -6.29 -8.94 -13.20
CA SER A 8 -7.68 -8.88 -13.63
C SER A 8 -8.43 -7.88 -12.77
N GLU A 9 -9.28 -7.06 -13.39
CA GLU A 9 -10.12 -6.10 -12.66
C GLU A 9 -11.06 -6.76 -11.64
N ALA A 10 -11.41 -8.04 -11.84
CA ALA A 10 -12.20 -8.81 -10.88
C ALA A 10 -11.50 -8.96 -9.52
N TYR A 11 -10.20 -8.69 -9.43
CA TYR A 11 -9.49 -8.66 -8.15
C TYR A 11 -9.83 -7.45 -7.29
N LEU A 12 -10.39 -6.39 -7.90
CA LEU A 12 -10.89 -5.24 -7.16
C LEU A 12 -12.08 -5.61 -6.27
N ASP A 13 -12.88 -6.61 -6.66
CA ASP A 13 -14.00 -7.13 -5.85
C ASP A 13 -13.53 -7.74 -4.53
N PHE A 14 -12.26 -8.14 -4.46
CA PHE A 14 -11.61 -8.62 -3.23
C PHE A 14 -10.79 -7.52 -2.52
N GLY A 15 -10.86 -6.27 -2.99
CA GLY A 15 -10.08 -5.15 -2.45
C GLY A 15 -8.61 -5.14 -2.90
N PHE A 16 -8.29 -5.66 -4.08
CA PHE A 16 -6.92 -5.70 -4.57
C PHE A 16 -6.71 -4.97 -5.90
N THR A 17 -5.61 -4.24 -5.95
CA THR A 17 -4.99 -3.69 -7.16
C THR A 17 -3.67 -4.40 -7.44
N PHE A 18 -2.88 -3.93 -8.40
CA PHE A 18 -1.52 -4.41 -8.62
C PHE A 18 -0.47 -3.32 -8.45
N VAL A 19 0.76 -3.77 -8.26
CA VAL A 19 1.99 -3.01 -8.42
C VAL A 19 2.92 -3.80 -9.33
N VAL A 20 3.81 -3.10 -10.03
CA VAL A 20 4.81 -3.73 -10.91
C VAL A 20 6.14 -3.77 -10.17
N ASN A 21 6.59 -4.98 -9.84
CA ASN A 21 7.91 -5.20 -9.25
C ASN A 21 8.72 -6.10 -10.18
N ASN A 22 9.89 -5.64 -10.64
CA ASN A 22 10.76 -6.37 -11.57
C ASN A 22 10.02 -6.91 -12.83
N GLY A 23 9.04 -6.15 -13.34
CA GLY A 23 8.24 -6.53 -14.51
C GLY A 23 7.14 -7.57 -14.23
N GLU A 24 6.89 -7.90 -12.96
CA GLU A 24 5.80 -8.79 -12.54
C GLU A 24 4.71 -8.02 -11.81
N HIS A 25 3.45 -8.40 -12.05
CA HIS A 25 2.30 -7.83 -11.34
C HIS A 25 2.16 -8.53 -10.00
N LEU A 26 2.30 -7.77 -8.91
CA LEU A 26 2.07 -8.24 -7.55
C LEU A 26 0.76 -7.65 -7.02
N PRO A 27 -0.11 -8.47 -6.38
CA PRO A 27 -1.35 -7.97 -5.82
C PRO A 27 -1.07 -7.10 -4.59
N GLN A 28 -1.66 -5.91 -4.54
CA GLN A 28 -1.59 -4.98 -3.40
C GLN A 28 -2.99 -4.69 -2.87
N CYS A 29 -3.17 -4.81 -1.56
CA CYS A 29 -4.42 -4.50 -0.88
C CYS A 29 -4.69 -3.00 -0.91
N VAL A 30 -5.90 -2.57 -1.32
CA VAL A 30 -6.26 -1.15 -1.40
C VAL A 30 -6.60 -0.52 -0.04
N ILE A 31 -6.75 -1.35 1.00
CA ILE A 31 -7.10 -0.93 2.37
C ILE A 31 -5.84 -0.71 3.19
N CYS A 32 -5.00 -1.76 3.34
CA CYS A 32 -3.79 -1.70 4.17
C CYS A 32 -2.50 -1.49 3.38
N THR A 33 -2.55 -1.36 2.06
CA THR A 33 -1.39 -1.17 1.17
C THR A 33 -0.37 -2.32 1.15
N LYS A 34 -0.67 -3.44 1.83
CA LYS A 34 0.19 -4.62 1.85
C LYS A 34 0.26 -5.27 0.47
N THR A 35 1.48 -5.45 -0.04
CA THR A 35 1.77 -6.21 -1.25
C THR A 35 1.96 -7.68 -0.90
N LEU A 36 1.26 -8.58 -1.58
CA LEU A 36 1.43 -10.03 -1.44
C LEU A 36 2.30 -10.57 -2.58
N GLY A 37 2.83 -11.79 -2.40
CA GLY A 37 3.61 -12.45 -3.44
C GLY A 37 2.77 -12.82 -4.67
N ASN A 38 3.43 -13.07 -5.80
CA ASN A 38 2.77 -13.47 -7.07
C ASN A 38 1.86 -14.71 -6.90
N GLY A 39 2.28 -15.68 -6.08
CA GLY A 39 1.48 -16.87 -5.74
C GLY A 39 0.11 -16.56 -5.11
N SER A 40 -0.05 -15.34 -4.58
CA SER A 40 -1.26 -14.83 -3.94
C SER A 40 -2.25 -14.13 -4.83
N MET A 41 -2.01 -14.04 -6.15
CA MET A 41 -3.04 -13.66 -7.12
C MET A 41 -4.16 -14.71 -7.29
N LYS A 42 -4.25 -15.72 -6.42
CA LYS A 42 -5.38 -16.66 -6.41
C LYS A 42 -6.56 -15.98 -5.69
N PRO A 43 -7.78 -15.95 -6.27
CA PRO A 43 -8.95 -15.34 -5.64
C PRO A 43 -9.19 -15.79 -4.19
N PHE A 44 -8.97 -17.09 -3.92
CA PHE A 44 -9.07 -17.64 -2.57
C PHE A 44 -8.12 -16.95 -1.57
N GLN A 45 -6.86 -16.70 -1.94
CA GLN A 45 -5.89 -16.04 -1.06
C GLN A 45 -6.22 -14.55 -0.85
N LEU A 46 -6.70 -13.86 -1.89
CA LEU A 46 -7.16 -12.47 -1.78
C LEU A 46 -8.37 -12.37 -0.84
N LYS A 47 -9.34 -13.29 -0.98
CA LYS A 47 -10.51 -13.38 -0.11
C LYS A 47 -10.13 -13.70 1.33
N GLN A 48 -9.20 -14.63 1.56
CA GLN A 48 -8.70 -14.95 2.90
C GLN A 48 -8.01 -13.74 3.54
N HIS A 49 -7.23 -12.97 2.79
CA HIS A 49 -6.64 -11.73 3.30
C HIS A 49 -7.73 -10.73 3.72
N LEU A 50 -8.74 -10.51 2.87
CA LEU A 50 -9.84 -9.60 3.18
C LEU A 50 -10.59 -10.05 4.45
N GLN A 51 -10.94 -11.33 4.57
CA GLN A 51 -11.65 -11.87 5.73
C GLN A 51 -10.83 -11.86 7.02
N GLY A 52 -9.52 -12.13 6.93
CA GLY A 52 -8.63 -12.23 8.09
C GLY A 52 -8.08 -10.89 8.58
N CYS A 53 -7.74 -9.98 7.66
CA CYS A 53 -7.19 -8.66 8.01
C CYS A 53 -8.25 -7.56 8.09
N HIS A 54 -9.37 -7.72 7.38
CA HIS A 54 -10.38 -6.68 7.17
C HIS A 54 -11.81 -7.24 7.27
N HIS A 55 -12.08 -8.00 8.33
CA HIS A 55 -13.35 -8.71 8.53
C HIS A 55 -14.58 -7.80 8.37
N GLU A 56 -14.52 -6.58 8.90
CA GLU A 56 -15.60 -5.58 8.81
C GLU A 56 -15.89 -5.08 7.38
N LEU A 57 -14.94 -5.27 6.45
CA LEU A 57 -15.02 -4.78 5.07
C LEU A 57 -15.37 -5.89 4.08
N GLN A 58 -15.58 -7.13 4.53
CA GLN A 58 -15.82 -8.28 3.66
C GLN A 58 -17.08 -8.18 2.80
N ASN A 59 -18.07 -7.40 3.26
CA ASN A 59 -19.37 -7.20 2.60
C ASN A 59 -19.47 -5.86 1.87
N LYS A 60 -18.36 -5.12 1.76
CA LYS A 60 -18.34 -3.87 0.99
C LYS A 60 -18.41 -4.17 -0.50
N ASP A 61 -19.06 -3.28 -1.22
CA ASP A 61 -19.23 -3.37 -2.66
C ASP A 61 -17.95 -2.93 -3.41
N ARG A 62 -17.93 -3.19 -4.72
CA ARG A 62 -16.81 -2.83 -5.59
C ARG A 62 -16.54 -1.33 -5.64
N GLU A 63 -17.56 -0.48 -5.51
CA GLU A 63 -17.41 0.99 -5.56
C GLU A 63 -16.60 1.48 -4.36
N TYR A 64 -16.84 0.93 -3.16
CA TYR A 64 -16.02 1.19 -1.98
C TYR A 64 -14.54 0.93 -2.26
N PHE A 65 -14.22 -0.24 -2.83
CA PHE A 65 -12.83 -0.59 -3.16
C PHE A 65 -12.26 0.28 -4.28
N LYS A 66 -13.08 0.69 -5.25
CA LYS A 66 -12.68 1.62 -6.32
C LYS A 66 -12.31 2.99 -5.76
N LEU A 67 -13.06 3.52 -4.79
CA LEU A 67 -12.71 4.77 -4.11
C LEU A 67 -11.37 4.64 -3.38
N LYS A 68 -11.13 3.52 -2.67
CA LYS A 68 -9.84 3.25 -2.02
C LYS A 68 -8.70 3.11 -3.03
N GLN A 69 -8.91 2.42 -4.14
CA GLN A 69 -7.93 2.31 -5.22
C GLN A 69 -7.59 3.69 -5.83
N ASN A 70 -8.59 4.54 -6.05
CA ASN A 70 -8.38 5.89 -6.57
C ASN A 70 -7.56 6.76 -5.61
N TYR A 71 -7.86 6.69 -4.31
CA TYR A 71 -7.05 7.36 -3.30
C TYR A 71 -5.61 6.85 -3.30
N LEU A 72 -5.43 5.52 -3.31
CA LEU A 72 -4.13 4.88 -3.37
C LEU A 72 -3.32 5.30 -4.62
N ASN A 73 -3.95 5.35 -5.79
CA ASN A 73 -3.28 5.77 -7.02
C ASN A 73 -2.85 7.24 -6.99
N LYS A 74 -3.58 8.10 -6.29
CA LYS A 74 -3.21 9.52 -6.10
C LYS A 74 -2.02 9.70 -5.15
N THR A 75 -1.82 8.76 -4.21
CA THR A 75 -0.70 8.83 -3.26
C THR A 75 0.57 8.16 -3.80
N ARG A 76 0.45 7.30 -4.82
CA ARG A 76 1.59 6.70 -5.52
C ARG A 76 2.37 7.72 -6.35
N LEU A 77 3.68 7.53 -6.41
CA LEU A 77 4.58 8.19 -7.36
C LEU A 77 4.54 7.50 -8.73
N ASP A 78 4.45 6.17 -8.73
CA ASP A 78 4.57 5.33 -9.92
C ASP A 78 3.77 4.01 -9.77
N SER A 79 3.86 3.14 -10.78
CA SER A 79 3.23 1.82 -10.80
C SER A 79 3.92 0.78 -9.91
N THR A 80 5.12 1.06 -9.39
CA THR A 80 5.90 0.17 -8.52
C THR A 80 5.36 0.16 -7.09
N GLY A 81 4.43 1.05 -6.77
CA GLY A 81 3.83 1.16 -5.44
C GLY A 81 4.65 2.05 -4.52
N THR A 82 5.61 2.81 -5.06
CA THR A 82 6.33 3.84 -4.33
C THR A 82 5.35 4.94 -3.94
N PHE A 83 5.27 5.27 -2.65
CA PHE A 83 4.41 6.34 -2.16
C PHE A 83 5.13 7.68 -2.21
N ARG A 84 4.41 8.75 -2.53
CA ARG A 84 4.88 10.12 -2.29
C ARG A 84 5.23 10.24 -0.80
N GLN A 85 6.52 10.20 -0.48
CA GLN A 85 6.97 10.59 0.84
C GLN A 85 6.61 12.06 1.04
N GLN A 86 6.16 12.38 2.25
CA GLN A 86 5.92 13.76 2.66
C GLN A 86 7.13 14.62 2.31
N THR A 87 6.84 15.76 1.70
CA THR A 87 7.79 16.70 1.08
C THR A 87 9.01 16.99 1.95
N ASP A 88 10.15 17.30 1.33
CA ASP A 88 11.38 17.81 1.98
C ASP A 88 11.14 18.79 3.13
N ALA A 89 10.11 19.64 3.04
CA ALA A 89 9.73 20.57 4.10
C ALA A 89 9.38 19.89 5.45
N ILE A 90 8.70 18.75 5.42
CA ILE A 90 8.31 18.00 6.63
C ILE A 90 9.53 17.29 7.22
N VAL A 91 10.38 16.72 6.37
CA VAL A 91 11.65 16.10 6.78
C VAL A 91 12.59 17.15 7.39
N LYS A 92 12.72 18.32 6.74
CA LYS A 92 13.52 19.44 7.22
C LYS A 92 13.00 19.98 8.55
N ALA A 93 11.70 20.17 8.69
CA ALA A 93 11.10 20.61 9.96
C ALA A 93 11.35 19.59 11.09
N SER A 94 11.19 18.30 10.81
CA SER A 94 11.44 17.23 11.79
C SER A 94 12.90 17.17 12.22
N TYR A 95 13.83 17.37 11.27
CA TYR A 95 15.25 17.47 11.53
C TYR A 95 15.59 18.71 12.37
N GLU A 96 15.04 19.87 12.04
CA GLU A 96 15.31 21.15 12.72
C GLU A 96 14.80 21.14 14.16
N VAL A 97 13.61 20.58 14.39
CA VAL A 97 13.07 20.34 15.74
C VAL A 97 13.99 19.41 16.54
N SER A 98 14.40 18.29 15.94
CA SER A 98 15.29 17.32 16.61
C SER A 98 16.67 17.92 16.92
N TYR A 99 17.21 18.72 16.01
CA TYR A 99 18.48 19.42 16.16
C TYR A 99 18.43 20.44 17.30
N ASN A 100 17.35 21.21 17.41
CA ASN A 100 17.17 22.17 18.50
C ASN A 100 17.03 21.47 19.85
N ILE A 101 16.25 20.39 19.94
CA ILE A 101 16.13 19.58 21.16
C ILE A 101 17.49 19.01 21.58
N ALA A 102 18.31 18.53 20.64
CA ALA A 102 19.65 18.01 20.92
C ALA A 102 20.61 19.10 21.44
N ARG A 103 20.50 20.33 20.94
CA ARG A 103 21.29 21.48 21.42
C ARG A 103 20.86 21.95 22.82
N GLU A 104 19.58 21.85 23.14
CA GLU A 104 19.03 22.32 24.41
C GLU A 104 19.17 21.29 25.55
N LYS A 105 19.37 20.01 25.23
CA LYS A 105 19.75 19.02 26.24
C LYS A 105 21.19 19.28 26.72
N LYS A 106 21.30 20.03 27.82
CA LYS A 106 22.52 20.09 28.63
C LYS A 106 22.93 18.67 29.04
N PRO A 107 24.23 18.35 29.08
CA PRO A 107 24.69 17.12 29.72
C PRO A 107 24.14 17.10 31.15
N HIS A 108 23.46 16.02 31.51
CA HIS A 108 23.19 15.78 32.93
C HIS A 108 24.55 15.47 33.59
N PRO A 109 24.90 16.17 34.68
CA PRO A 109 26.16 15.94 35.40
C PRO A 109 26.27 14.53 35.97
#